data_AF-R6BFB5-F1
#
_entry.id   AF-R6BFB5-F1
#
_cell.length_a   1.000
_cell.length_b   1.000
_cell.length_c   1.000
_cell.angle_alpha   90.00
_cell.angle_beta   90.00
_cell.angle_gamma   90.00
#
_symmetry.space_group_name_H-M   'P 1'
#
loop_
_entity.id
_entity.type
_entity.pdbx_description
1 polymer ?
#
loop_
_entity_poly.entity_id
_entity_poly.type
_entity_poly.pdbx_seq_one_letter_code
_entity_poly.pdbx_strand_id
1 'polypeptide(L)'
;MSHLYQQYRALELDGSWIGLEVGNADPWFCTPIGAEIIGWDGAIHYCFVPGFAETVFCVNPENYGGHLVYPIARSFADFLSLLLAVGHTNSLQQVIGWKREEFERFLRQQEEVDYISSPQVQQVLKTITEEIGVVPQPDPFGYIKRLQEEFPYEKIVFSNDYYDILGLERPDGTTSEWVENGTHEGKIEICFRTDKEIKI
;
A
#
# COMPACT_ATOMS: atom_id res chain seq x y z
N MET A 1 15.48 8.26 -6.66
CA MET A 1 15.26 8.14 -5.21
C MET A 1 14.92 9.52 -4.67
N SER A 2 13.83 9.63 -3.92
CA SER A 2 13.31 10.92 -3.45
C SER A 2 14.19 11.52 -2.35
N HIS A 3 14.54 12.81 -2.47
CA HIS A 3 15.31 13.50 -1.42
C HIS A 3 14.50 13.56 -0.10
N LEU A 4 13.20 13.81 -0.20
CA LEU A 4 12.32 13.86 0.96
C LEU A 4 12.17 12.49 1.64
N TYR A 5 12.15 11.41 0.84
CA TYR A 5 12.18 10.04 1.40
C TYR A 5 13.45 9.78 2.18
N GLN A 6 14.62 10.20 1.66
CA GLN A 6 15.88 10.06 2.38
C GLN A 6 15.90 10.86 3.69
N GLN A 7 15.34 12.08 3.68
CA GLN A 7 15.17 12.88 4.90
C GLN A 7 14.27 12.18 5.90
N TYR A 8 13.10 11.66 5.48
CA TYR A 8 12.22 10.87 6.33
C TYR A 8 12.91 9.65 6.94
N ARG A 9 13.67 8.89 6.13
CA ARG A 9 14.42 7.72 6.61
C ARG A 9 15.49 8.09 7.65
N ALA A 10 16.11 9.26 7.52
CA ALA A 10 17.10 9.77 8.46
C ALA A 10 16.51 10.17 9.82
N LEU A 11 15.18 10.30 9.93
CA LEU A 11 14.50 10.52 11.22
C LEU A 11 14.45 9.26 12.09
N GLU A 12 14.74 8.08 11.52
CA GLU A 12 14.76 6.79 12.23
C GLU A 12 13.48 6.53 13.05
N LEU A 13 12.34 6.95 12.51
CA LEU A 13 11.03 6.76 13.13
C LEU A 13 10.66 5.28 13.18
N ASP A 14 9.99 4.88 14.27
CA ASP A 14 9.29 3.60 14.32
C ASP A 14 8.04 3.66 13.45
N GLY A 15 8.21 3.32 12.17
CA GLY A 15 7.15 3.36 11.16
C GLY A 15 6.01 2.38 11.41
N SER A 16 6.16 1.39 12.31
CA SER A 16 5.10 0.42 12.61
C SER A 16 3.83 1.08 13.17
N TRP A 17 3.95 2.23 13.83
CA TRP A 17 2.81 2.99 14.35
C TRP A 17 1.97 3.69 13.28
N ILE A 18 2.51 3.86 12.07
CA ILE A 18 1.80 4.49 10.95
C ILE A 18 1.66 3.56 9.75
N GLY A 19 1.97 2.27 9.94
CA GLY A 19 1.99 1.21 8.92
C GLY A 19 3.00 1.46 7.79
N LEU A 20 4.20 1.90 8.18
CA LEU A 20 5.40 1.94 7.36
C LEU A 20 6.53 1.17 8.03
N GLU A 21 6.23 -0.02 8.52
CA GLU A 21 7.23 -0.90 9.12
C GLU A 21 8.33 -1.22 8.11
N VAL A 22 9.59 -1.17 8.55
CA VAL A 22 10.72 -1.59 7.73
C VAL A 22 10.73 -3.11 7.68
N GLY A 23 10.27 -3.66 6.57
CA GLY A 23 10.27 -5.10 6.31
C GLY A 23 11.46 -5.54 5.45
N ASN A 24 11.89 -6.78 5.64
CA ASN A 24 12.79 -7.50 4.73
C ASN A 24 12.07 -8.70 4.07
N ALA A 25 10.75 -8.58 3.90
CA ALA A 25 9.96 -9.63 3.28
C ALA A 25 10.18 -9.62 1.77
N ASP A 26 10.08 -10.80 1.17
CA ASP A 26 10.13 -10.93 -0.28
C ASP A 26 8.95 -10.17 -0.92
N PRO A 27 9.16 -9.50 -2.06
CA PRO A 27 8.08 -8.86 -2.80
C PRO A 27 6.97 -9.87 -3.15
N TRP A 28 5.72 -9.41 -3.10
CA TRP A 28 4.59 -10.19 -3.63
C TRP A 28 4.69 -10.38 -5.13
N PHE A 29 4.03 -11.41 -5.66
CA PHE A 29 3.90 -11.66 -7.09
C PHE A 29 3.32 -10.47 -7.87
N CYS A 30 2.49 -9.65 -7.21
CA CYS A 30 1.92 -8.43 -7.77
C CYS A 30 2.76 -7.18 -7.53
N THR A 31 3.97 -7.31 -7.02
CA THR A 31 4.90 -6.18 -6.90
C THR A 31 5.46 -5.83 -8.27
N PRO A 32 5.37 -4.56 -8.73
CA PRO A 32 5.90 -4.16 -10.02
C PRO A 32 7.41 -4.40 -10.14
N ILE A 33 7.89 -4.67 -11.35
CA ILE A 33 9.31 -4.90 -11.60
C ILE A 33 10.12 -3.67 -11.21
N GLY A 34 11.17 -3.90 -10.40
CA GLY A 34 12.08 -2.84 -9.96
C GLY A 34 11.48 -1.87 -8.95
N ALA A 35 10.32 -2.20 -8.36
CA ALA A 35 9.75 -1.38 -7.31
C ALA A 35 10.68 -1.27 -6.09
N GLU A 36 10.77 -0.07 -5.54
CA GLU A 36 11.49 0.21 -4.29
C GLU A 36 10.47 0.22 -3.15
N ILE A 37 10.45 -0.83 -2.33
CA ILE A 37 9.54 -0.93 -1.18
C ILE A 37 9.99 0.05 -0.10
N ILE A 38 9.07 0.90 0.35
CA ILE A 38 9.35 1.96 1.32
C ILE A 38 8.83 1.66 2.73
N GLY A 39 7.91 0.71 2.88
CA GLY A 39 7.36 0.28 4.18
C GLY A 39 6.19 -0.68 4.03
N TRP A 40 5.84 -1.34 5.14
CA TRP A 40 4.81 -2.37 5.24
C TRP A 40 3.74 -2.03 6.29
N ASP A 41 2.53 -2.47 6.00
CA ASP A 41 1.38 -2.49 6.90
C ASP A 41 0.80 -3.92 6.87
N GLY A 42 1.34 -4.80 7.72
CA GLY A 42 1.06 -6.22 7.68
C GLY A 42 1.45 -6.84 6.33
N ALA A 43 0.47 -7.38 5.61
CA ALA A 43 0.67 -8.01 4.30
C ALA A 43 0.65 -7.02 3.12
N ILE A 44 0.41 -5.73 3.37
CA ILE A 44 0.36 -4.69 2.33
C ILE A 44 1.66 -3.91 2.40
N HIS A 45 2.19 -3.50 1.25
CA HIS A 45 3.36 -2.63 1.22
C HIS A 45 3.17 -1.43 0.31
N TYR A 46 3.99 -0.43 0.59
CA TYR A 46 4.07 0.80 -0.17
C TYR A 46 5.38 0.84 -0.93
N CYS A 47 5.37 1.33 -2.16
CA CYS A 47 6.57 1.38 -2.97
C CYS A 47 6.60 2.55 -3.96
N PHE A 48 7.80 2.87 -4.45
CA PHE A 48 7.98 3.62 -5.69
C PHE A 48 8.11 2.64 -6.85
N VAL A 49 7.52 2.96 -7.99
CA VAL A 49 7.61 2.15 -9.22
C VAL A 49 8.42 2.91 -10.28
N PRO A 50 9.41 2.27 -10.93
CA PRO A 50 10.17 2.89 -12.01
C PRO A 50 9.27 3.44 -13.12
N GLY A 51 9.58 4.65 -13.60
CA GLY A 51 8.81 5.32 -14.66
C GLY A 51 7.64 6.20 -14.18
N PHE A 52 7.33 6.21 -12.88
CA PHE A 52 6.22 7.01 -12.31
C PHE A 52 6.68 8.12 -11.35
N ALA A 53 7.86 8.69 -11.59
CA ALA A 53 8.45 9.75 -10.76
C ALA A 53 8.48 9.36 -9.27
N GLU A 54 7.90 10.17 -8.38
CA GLU A 54 7.82 9.92 -6.93
C GLU A 54 6.44 9.42 -6.48
N THR A 55 5.65 8.86 -7.41
CA THR A 55 4.33 8.31 -7.07
C THR A 55 4.49 7.16 -6.09
N VAL A 56 3.77 7.22 -4.97
CA VAL A 56 3.70 6.14 -3.98
C VAL A 56 2.52 5.24 -4.33
N PHE A 57 2.80 3.95 -4.46
CA PHE A 57 1.82 2.92 -4.72
C PHE A 57 1.56 2.09 -3.47
N CYS A 58 0.31 1.65 -3.30
CA CYS A 58 -0.07 0.57 -2.40
C CYS A 58 -0.15 -0.71 -3.22
N VAL A 59 0.59 -1.74 -2.80
CA VAL A 59 0.54 -3.09 -3.34
C VAL A 59 -0.26 -3.95 -2.36
N ASN A 60 -1.45 -4.34 -2.80
CA ASN A 60 -2.36 -5.18 -2.03
C ASN A 60 -2.63 -6.47 -2.81
N PRO A 61 -2.15 -7.64 -2.34
CA PRO A 61 -2.45 -8.93 -2.95
C PRO A 61 -3.94 -9.28 -2.95
N GLU A 62 -4.74 -8.63 -2.11
CA GLU A 62 -6.18 -8.79 -2.07
C GLU A 62 -6.85 -7.91 -3.15
N ASN A 63 -7.62 -8.54 -4.03
CA ASN A 63 -8.24 -7.87 -5.17
C ASN A 63 -9.52 -7.13 -4.76
N TYR A 64 -9.39 -5.86 -4.38
CA TYR A 64 -10.51 -5.01 -3.95
C TYR A 64 -11.16 -4.17 -5.07
N GLY A 65 -10.61 -4.14 -6.29
CA GLY A 65 -11.03 -3.17 -7.31
C GLY A 65 -10.57 -3.44 -8.74
N GLY A 66 -10.17 -4.68 -9.05
CA GLY A 66 -9.73 -5.07 -10.40
C GLY A 66 -8.22 -4.94 -10.63
N HIS A 67 -7.52 -4.16 -9.81
CA HIS A 67 -6.06 -4.08 -9.78
C HIS A 67 -5.52 -4.58 -8.42
N LEU A 68 -4.22 -4.86 -8.36
CA LEU A 68 -3.49 -5.23 -7.13
C LEU A 68 -2.48 -4.14 -6.70
N VAL A 69 -2.30 -3.12 -7.53
CA VAL A 69 -1.38 -2.01 -7.30
C VAL A 69 -2.12 -0.71 -7.60
N TYR A 70 -2.21 0.16 -6.59
CA TYR A 70 -2.97 1.41 -6.68
C TYR A 70 -2.08 2.61 -6.34
N PRO A 71 -2.09 3.68 -7.15
CA PRO A 71 -1.45 4.91 -6.75
C PRO A 71 -2.20 5.51 -5.55
N ILE A 72 -1.46 5.92 -4.52
CA ILE A 72 -2.00 6.57 -3.31
C ILE A 72 -1.57 8.03 -3.23
N ALA A 73 -0.38 8.37 -3.73
CA ALA A 73 0.12 9.74 -3.72
C ALA A 73 0.99 10.02 -4.94
N ARG A 74 0.91 11.24 -5.50
CA ARG A 74 1.74 11.67 -6.64
C ARG A 74 3.20 11.96 -6.28
N SER A 75 3.47 12.16 -5.00
CA SER A 75 4.80 12.38 -4.45
C SER A 75 4.89 11.79 -3.04
N PHE A 76 6.11 11.63 -2.54
CA PHE A 76 6.31 11.24 -1.14
C PHE A 76 5.83 12.31 -0.16
N ALA A 77 5.87 13.59 -0.53
CA ALA A 77 5.32 14.69 0.28
C ALA A 77 3.81 14.56 0.44
N ASP A 78 3.11 14.27 -0.67
CA ASP A 78 1.66 14.05 -0.66
C ASP A 78 1.31 12.82 0.17
N PHE A 79 2.14 11.77 0.12
CA PHE A 79 1.94 10.57 0.93
C PHE A 79 2.05 10.86 2.44
N LEU A 80 3.06 11.61 2.87
CA LEU A 80 3.17 12.05 4.27
C LEU A 80 2.01 12.98 4.66
N SER A 81 1.60 13.89 3.76
CA SER A 81 0.44 14.77 3.95
C SER A 81 -0.87 13.98 4.15
N LEU A 82 -1.04 12.88 3.41
CA LEU A 82 -2.18 11.96 3.57
C LEU A 82 -2.12 11.23 4.93
N LEU A 83 -0.96 10.72 5.34
CA LEU A 83 -0.79 10.09 6.65
C LEU A 83 -1.08 11.06 7.80
N LEU A 84 -0.64 12.32 7.68
CA LEU A 84 -0.99 13.34 8.67
C LEU A 84 -2.50 13.62 8.75
N ALA A 85 -3.25 13.41 7.66
CA ALA A 85 -4.69 13.62 7.63
C ALA A 85 -5.50 12.47 8.23
N VAL A 86 -5.00 11.23 8.12
CA VAL A 86 -5.79 10.02 8.48
C VAL A 86 -5.10 9.12 9.50
N GLY A 87 -3.91 9.49 9.97
CA GLY A 87 -3.16 8.81 11.02
C GLY A 87 -2.21 7.72 10.53
N HIS A 88 -2.65 6.82 9.64
CA HIS A 88 -1.84 5.67 9.20
C HIS A 88 -2.29 5.11 7.85
N THR A 89 -1.47 4.22 7.31
CA THR A 89 -1.68 3.57 6.02
C THR A 89 -2.92 2.67 5.96
N ASN A 90 -3.31 2.00 7.05
CA ASN A 90 -4.54 1.18 7.04
C ASN A 90 -5.76 2.03 6.64
N SER A 91 -5.86 3.27 7.12
CA SER A 91 -6.89 4.21 6.67
C SER A 91 -6.81 4.51 5.16
N LEU A 92 -5.60 4.72 4.61
CA LEU A 92 -5.39 5.02 3.19
C LEU A 92 -5.79 3.86 2.27
N GLN A 93 -5.48 2.61 2.62
CA GLN A 93 -5.84 1.47 1.78
C GLN A 93 -7.36 1.30 1.64
N GLN A 94 -8.14 1.64 2.68
CA GLN A 94 -9.59 1.47 2.63
C GLN A 94 -10.23 2.35 1.55
N VAL A 95 -9.59 3.47 1.20
CA VAL A 95 -10.05 4.36 0.13
C VAL A 95 -10.12 3.64 -1.22
N ILE A 96 -9.32 2.58 -1.45
CA ILE A 96 -9.34 1.83 -2.72
C ILE A 96 -10.73 1.24 -2.97
N GLY A 97 -11.27 0.48 -2.02
CA GLY A 97 -12.53 -0.25 -2.18
C GLY A 97 -13.78 0.51 -1.72
N TRP A 98 -13.65 1.48 -0.82
CA TRP A 98 -14.80 2.08 -0.16
C TRP A 98 -15.36 3.31 -0.86
N LYS A 99 -16.63 3.57 -0.55
CA LYS A 99 -17.28 4.88 -0.77
C LYS A 99 -16.90 5.85 0.34
N ARG A 100 -17.11 7.14 0.08
CA ARG A 100 -16.74 8.22 1.02
C ARG A 100 -17.40 8.03 2.39
N GLU A 101 -18.68 7.66 2.41
CA GLU A 101 -19.43 7.51 3.65
C GLU A 101 -18.90 6.37 4.53
N GLU A 102 -18.40 5.30 3.91
CA GLU A 102 -17.83 4.14 4.61
C GLU A 102 -16.47 4.50 5.22
N PHE A 103 -15.62 5.18 4.44
CA PHE A 103 -14.34 5.70 4.88
C PHE A 103 -14.48 6.70 6.04
N GLU A 104 -15.36 7.68 5.89
CA GLU A 104 -15.60 8.67 6.95
C GLU A 104 -16.22 8.03 8.21
N ARG A 105 -17.05 6.99 8.06
CA ARG A 105 -17.59 6.24 9.20
C ARG A 105 -16.49 5.48 9.92
N PHE A 106 -15.58 4.85 9.19
CA PHE A 106 -14.43 4.14 9.76
C PHE A 106 -13.52 5.07 10.57
N LEU A 107 -13.18 6.24 10.03
CA LEU A 107 -12.39 7.26 10.76
C LEU A 107 -13.03 7.76 12.06
N ARG A 108 -14.35 7.56 12.23
CA ARG A 108 -15.10 7.94 13.43
C ARG A 108 -15.34 6.76 14.39
N GLN A 109 -14.90 5.56 14.05
CA GLN A 109 -14.98 4.42 14.97
C GLN A 109 -14.10 4.68 16.19
N GLN A 110 -14.56 4.26 17.37
CA GLN A 110 -13.85 4.56 18.61
C GLN A 110 -12.47 3.94 18.60
N GLU A 111 -12.34 2.72 18.08
CA GLU A 111 -11.09 1.99 17.96
C GLU A 111 -10.07 2.74 17.10
N GLU A 112 -10.51 3.30 15.97
CA GLU A 112 -9.67 4.06 15.05
C GLU A 112 -9.26 5.40 15.69
N VAL A 113 -10.21 6.11 16.31
CA VAL A 113 -9.95 7.36 17.03
C VAL A 113 -8.95 7.15 18.17
N ASP A 114 -9.11 6.07 18.94
CA ASP A 114 -8.23 5.72 20.06
C ASP A 114 -6.83 5.35 19.57
N TYR A 115 -6.73 4.58 18.48
CA TYR A 115 -5.45 4.22 17.87
C TYR A 115 -4.70 5.45 17.37
N ILE A 116 -5.35 6.29 16.56
CA ILE A 116 -4.76 7.52 16.01
C ILE A 116 -4.35 8.46 17.14
N SER A 117 -5.14 8.55 18.22
CA SER A 117 -4.85 9.41 19.37
C SER A 117 -3.79 8.83 20.32
N SER A 118 -3.28 7.62 20.07
CA SER A 118 -2.27 7.02 20.94
C SER A 118 -0.97 7.84 20.95
N PRO A 119 -0.25 7.89 22.09
CA PRO A 119 0.99 8.68 22.19
C PRO A 119 2.03 8.34 21.13
N GLN A 120 2.13 7.07 20.73
CA GLN A 120 3.10 6.59 19.76
C GLN A 120 2.78 7.10 18.35
N VAL A 121 1.53 6.98 17.91
CA VAL A 121 1.08 7.52 16.61
C VAL A 121 1.24 9.03 16.58
N GLN A 122 0.76 9.73 17.62
CA GLN A 122 0.86 11.19 17.71
C GLN A 122 2.31 11.67 17.70
N GLN A 123 3.22 10.97 18.37
CA GLN A 123 4.64 11.32 18.36
C GLN A 123 5.25 11.20 16.96
N VAL A 124 4.97 10.12 16.24
CA VAL A 124 5.49 9.92 14.87
C VAL A 124 4.96 11.01 13.92
N LEU A 125 3.64 11.26 13.93
CA LEU A 125 3.02 12.27 13.07
C LEU A 125 3.50 13.69 13.40
N LYS A 126 3.69 13.98 14.69
CA LYS A 126 4.25 15.25 15.14
C LYS A 126 5.68 15.44 14.63
N THR A 127 6.55 14.43 14.76
CA THR A 127 7.92 14.51 14.25
C THR A 127 7.94 14.71 12.73
N ILE A 128 7.07 14.03 11.98
CA ILE A 128 6.93 14.25 10.53
C ILE A 128 6.55 15.71 10.24
N THR A 129 5.59 16.27 10.98
CA THR A 129 5.15 17.66 10.80
C THR A 129 6.28 18.65 11.08
N GLU A 130 7.01 18.46 12.19
CA GLU A 130 8.05 19.40 12.65
C GLU A 130 9.32 19.33 11.80
N GLU A 131 9.78 18.13 11.45
CA GLU A 131 11.07 17.92 10.77
C GLU A 131 10.98 17.95 9.24
N ILE A 132 9.84 17.53 8.67
CA ILE A 132 9.63 17.50 7.21
C ILE A 132 8.87 18.74 6.73
N GLY A 133 8.01 19.33 7.57
CA GLY A 133 7.29 20.57 7.23
C GLY A 133 6.11 20.38 6.26
N VAL A 134 5.58 19.16 6.16
CA VAL A 134 4.34 18.88 5.41
C VAL A 134 3.11 19.14 6.29
N VAL A 135 1.98 19.47 5.66
CA VAL A 135 0.70 19.71 6.34
C VAL A 135 -0.31 18.62 5.98
N PRO A 136 -1.33 18.35 6.82
CA PRO A 136 -2.37 17.37 6.50
C PRO A 136 -3.11 17.69 5.18
N GLN A 137 -3.37 16.66 4.37
CA GLN A 137 -4.18 16.78 3.16
C GLN A 137 -5.65 17.05 3.53
N PRO A 138 -6.28 18.14 3.06
CA PRO A 138 -7.66 18.49 3.45
C PRO A 138 -8.75 17.51 2.98
N ASP A 139 -8.57 16.84 1.82
CA ASP A 139 -9.53 15.84 1.31
C ASP A 139 -8.78 14.57 0.87
N PRO A 140 -8.34 13.73 1.81
CA PRO A 140 -7.54 12.55 1.49
C PRO A 140 -8.30 11.57 0.59
N PHE A 141 -9.59 11.34 0.87
CA PHE A 141 -10.44 10.45 0.07
C PHE A 141 -10.56 10.93 -1.38
N GLY A 142 -10.95 12.19 -1.59
CA GLY A 142 -11.16 12.70 -2.94
C GLY A 142 -9.85 12.88 -3.71
N TYR A 143 -8.75 13.19 -3.03
CA TYR A 143 -7.42 13.21 -3.62
C TYR A 143 -7.06 11.82 -4.20
N ILE A 144 -7.17 10.76 -3.40
CA ILE A 144 -6.79 9.40 -3.81
C ILE A 144 -7.71 8.90 -4.93
N LYS A 145 -9.03 9.08 -4.81
CA LYS A 145 -9.98 8.64 -5.85
C LYS A 145 -9.70 9.30 -7.20
N ARG A 146 -9.47 10.63 -7.24
CA ARG A 146 -9.10 11.32 -8.49
C ARG A 146 -7.78 10.79 -9.07
N LEU A 147 -6.78 10.59 -8.21
CA LEU A 147 -5.51 10.01 -8.65
C LEU A 147 -5.72 8.63 -9.28
N GLN A 148 -6.51 7.77 -8.65
CA GLN A 148 -6.80 6.43 -9.14
C GLN A 148 -7.61 6.42 -10.44
N GLU A 149 -8.58 7.33 -10.60
CA GLU A 149 -9.39 7.45 -11.82
C GLU A 149 -8.56 7.91 -13.04
N GLU A 150 -7.58 8.80 -12.82
CA GLU A 150 -6.74 9.37 -13.88
C GLU A 150 -5.52 8.50 -14.22
N PHE A 151 -5.26 7.43 -13.45
CA PHE A 151 -4.00 6.70 -13.54
C PHE A 151 -3.97 5.69 -14.71
N PRO A 152 -2.90 5.69 -15.54
CA PRO A 152 -2.73 4.72 -16.62
C PRO A 152 -2.19 3.38 -16.11
N TYR A 153 -3.04 2.55 -15.51
CA TYR A 153 -2.66 1.26 -14.90
C TYR A 153 -1.95 0.31 -15.87
N GLU A 154 -2.26 0.37 -17.16
CA GLU A 154 -1.65 -0.45 -18.22
C GLU A 154 -0.15 -0.21 -18.39
N LYS A 155 0.38 0.88 -17.82
CA LYS A 155 1.81 1.20 -17.86
C LYS A 155 2.59 0.55 -16.72
N ILE A 156 1.93 -0.05 -15.73
CA ILE A 156 2.62 -0.78 -14.67
C ILE A 156 3.13 -2.10 -15.25
N VAL A 157 4.44 -2.33 -15.14
CA VAL A 157 5.08 -3.54 -15.65
C VAL A 157 5.22 -4.55 -14.51
N PHE A 158 4.70 -5.75 -14.74
CA PHE A 158 4.77 -6.87 -13.81
C PHE A 158 5.67 -8.00 -14.35
N SER A 159 6.12 -8.87 -13.45
CA SER A 159 6.82 -10.10 -13.82
C SER A 159 5.87 -11.11 -14.46
N ASN A 160 6.45 -12.14 -15.10
CA ASN A 160 5.65 -13.23 -15.65
C ASN A 160 4.84 -13.98 -14.58
N ASP A 161 5.36 -14.07 -13.34
CA ASP A 161 4.65 -14.67 -12.20
C ASP A 161 3.29 -13.99 -11.93
N TYR A 162 3.21 -12.67 -12.13
CA TYR A 162 1.95 -11.94 -12.00
C TYR A 162 0.87 -12.45 -12.95
N TYR A 163 1.21 -12.55 -14.23
CA TYR A 163 0.29 -13.00 -15.26
C TYR A 163 -0.06 -14.48 -15.06
N ASP A 164 0.93 -15.30 -14.74
CA ASP A 164 0.74 -16.73 -14.49
C ASP A 164 -0.20 -17.01 -13.31
N ILE A 165 -0.01 -16.34 -12.17
CA ILE A 165 -0.84 -16.52 -10.97
C ILE A 165 -2.28 -16.08 -11.21
N LEU A 166 -2.48 -15.04 -12.02
CA LEU A 166 -3.81 -14.54 -12.36
C LEU A 166 -4.45 -15.24 -13.56
N GLY A 167 -3.73 -16.16 -14.23
CA GLY A 167 -4.19 -16.83 -15.45
C GLY A 167 -4.39 -15.87 -16.63
N LEU A 168 -3.61 -14.79 -16.68
CA LEU A 168 -3.63 -13.78 -17.73
C LEU A 168 -2.60 -14.08 -18.82
N GLU A 169 -2.85 -13.59 -20.04
CA GLU A 169 -1.86 -13.62 -21.10
C GLU A 169 -0.68 -12.69 -20.77
N ARG A 170 0.54 -13.18 -20.98
CA ARG A 170 1.75 -12.37 -20.78
C ARG A 170 1.88 -11.34 -21.91
N PRO A 171 2.25 -10.08 -21.62
CA PRO A 171 2.42 -9.06 -22.65
C PRO A 171 3.52 -9.36 -23.68
N ASP A 172 4.49 -10.21 -23.33
CA ASP A 172 5.58 -10.63 -24.20
C ASP A 172 5.20 -11.80 -25.14
N GLY A 173 3.97 -12.34 -25.02
CA GLY A 173 3.47 -13.45 -25.80
C GLY A 173 4.05 -14.81 -25.42
N THR A 174 4.84 -14.90 -24.35
CA THR A 174 5.30 -16.18 -23.83
C THR A 174 4.17 -16.91 -23.11
N THR A 175 4.20 -18.24 -23.14
CA THR A 175 3.27 -19.06 -22.36
C THR A 175 3.94 -19.51 -21.07
N SER A 176 3.15 -19.73 -20.03
CA SER A 176 3.69 -20.34 -18.82
C SER A 176 4.25 -21.74 -19.11
N GLU A 177 5.36 -22.09 -18.44
CA GLU A 177 5.95 -23.42 -18.50
C GLU A 177 5.17 -24.46 -17.69
N TRP A 178 4.01 -24.10 -17.10
CA TRP A 178 3.04 -25.07 -16.57
C TRP A 178 2.45 -25.88 -17.74
N VAL A 179 3.25 -26.83 -18.21
CA VAL A 179 2.97 -27.77 -19.30
C VAL A 179 1.62 -28.43 -19.04
N GLU A 180 0.78 -28.41 -20.06
CA GLU A 180 -0.39 -29.26 -20.26
C GLU A 180 -0.14 -30.69 -19.76
N ASN A 181 -0.49 -30.96 -18.50
CA ASN A 181 -0.60 -32.31 -17.97
C ASN A 181 -1.73 -32.35 -16.94
N GLY A 182 -2.96 -32.33 -17.46
CA GLY A 182 -4.15 -32.77 -16.74
C GLY A 182 -4.78 -31.72 -15.85
N THR A 183 -6.06 -31.48 -16.09
CA THR A 183 -7.02 -30.80 -15.20
C THR A 183 -6.76 -31.10 -13.72
N HIS A 184 -6.30 -30.11 -12.97
CA HIS A 184 -6.49 -30.05 -11.52
C HIS A 184 -7.20 -28.73 -11.21
N GLU A 185 -8.47 -28.84 -10.81
CA GLU A 185 -9.18 -27.79 -10.08
C GLU A 185 -8.44 -27.55 -8.75
N GLY A 186 -7.38 -26.76 -8.80
CA GLY A 186 -6.67 -26.31 -7.61
C GLY A 186 -7.52 -25.29 -6.88
N LYS A 187 -8.20 -25.71 -5.82
CA LYS A 187 -8.76 -24.78 -4.83
C LYS A 187 -7.63 -23.86 -4.36
N ILE A 188 -7.86 -22.56 -4.49
CA ILE A 188 -7.01 -21.53 -3.90
C ILE A 188 -7.16 -21.65 -2.38
N GLU A 189 -6.22 -22.32 -1.72
CA GLU A 189 -6.06 -22.23 -0.27
C GLU A 189 -5.19 -21.02 0.04
N ILE A 190 -5.83 -19.93 0.45
CA ILE A 190 -5.16 -18.81 1.09
C ILE A 190 -4.73 -19.30 2.48
N CYS A 191 -3.45 -19.60 2.66
CA CYS A 191 -2.90 -19.93 3.97
C CYS A 191 -2.90 -18.68 4.87
N PHE A 192 -3.90 -18.57 5.73
CA PHE A 192 -3.85 -17.67 6.87
C PHE A 192 -2.80 -18.18 7.88
N ARG A 193 -1.74 -17.42 8.10
CA ARG A 193 -0.87 -17.59 9.27
C ARG A 193 -1.49 -16.82 10.44
N THR A 194 -2.51 -17.38 11.06
CA THR A 194 -3.00 -16.90 12.35
C THR A 194 -2.42 -17.78 13.44
N ASP A 195 -1.49 -17.23 14.22
CA ASP A 195 -1.23 -17.69 15.60
C ASP A 195 -0.80 -16.48 16.44
N LYS A 196 -1.79 -15.70 16.91
CA LYS A 196 -1.69 -15.07 18.23
C LYS A 196 -2.47 -15.97 19.17
N GLU A 197 -1.74 -16.75 19.98
CA GLU A 197 -2.31 -17.44 21.13
C GLU A 197 -2.93 -16.41 22.09
N ILE A 198 -4.26 -16.44 22.20
CA ILE A 198 -4.97 -15.84 23.33
C ILE A 198 -4.92 -16.88 24.46
N LYS A 199 -4.12 -16.62 25.49
CA LYS A 199 -4.22 -17.35 26.76
C LYS A 199 -5.41 -16.80 27.55
N ILE A 200 -6.35 -17.70 27.86
CA ILE A 200 -7.45 -17.50 28.81
C ILE A 200 -6.89 -17.55 30.23
#